data_AF-A0A1X1H5U5-F1
#
_entry.id   AF-A0A1X1H5U5-F1
#
_cell.length_a   1.000
_cell.length_b   1.000
_cell.length_c   1.000
_cell.angle_alpha   90.00
_cell.angle_beta   90.00
_cell.angle_gamma   90.00
#
_symmetry.space_group_name_H-M   'P 1'
#
loop_
_entity.id
_entity.type
_entity.pdbx_description
1 polymer ?
#
loop_
_entity_poly.entity_id
_entity_poly.type
_entity_poly.pdbx_seq_one_letter_code
_entity_poly.pdbx_strand_id
1 'polypeptide(L)'
;MANENKTFELQSSEIDFDYEQLLELESSLENNLKDVVEHIDQLDIDREKLQNNEYLQESIENIVWEQVQLQLAAQIGEEFIKENKGQTLDLRKEAHIQTAENFEKGKFITHNSDRSIYEDRYTEWQKKFERDELGNIKTHSTRSGKMVNTIKKDARKFLDENRPRGSKEKGTQMDHTVSAGEIIRDPKANAFMDKEQQYAFANSKANLNEIRSEINQAKGDQSTTELLDNPNSKGQYAKEVHNISSKEEKQLREKDKEAREEYDRVRDEAEKRAIKSGKKSRRDEALKVSGKALKAALLQLLSEFLRELISKFISWLKETERNLSTFIEKIKEAIISFVNNLSNHLLNVGKSVVTMIASAIVGPVINTFLKAWTFIHQGWKSLKEAIDYLNNPDNKEKSVQIMMLEIGKIVVTGLSATGAIVVGEALGASLTASFPVLAISIPLLGTIGSIIGTFMGATLSGIIGAFVLKMIDQQIVNKQISELSSKKIDQNNEMLVIQDQLLDVKSTKLQVEKDSIVNTIKERHDMAATMMKEKLSDIFEESTRDDKSDFDEIDSLLQELLD
;
A
#
# COMPACT_ATOMS: atom_id res chain seq x y z
N MET A 1 -19.50 15.20 0.66
CA MET A 1 -19.84 15.97 1.87
C MET A 1 -20.51 17.24 1.39
N ALA A 2 -21.63 17.65 1.98
CA ALA A 2 -22.27 18.91 1.64
C ALA A 2 -21.32 20.03 2.07
N ASN A 3 -20.71 20.70 1.10
CA ASN A 3 -19.91 21.90 1.34
C ASN A 3 -20.92 23.02 1.60
N GLU A 4 -21.05 23.45 2.86
CA GLU A 4 -21.81 24.65 3.20
C GLU A 4 -21.00 25.88 2.76
N ASN A 5 -20.96 26.11 1.46
CA ASN A 5 -20.48 27.37 0.92
C ASN A 5 -21.51 28.44 1.30
N LYS A 6 -21.20 29.25 2.31
CA LYS A 6 -21.91 30.49 2.59
C LYS A 6 -21.66 31.44 1.42
N THR A 7 -22.55 31.40 0.43
CA THR A 7 -22.57 32.39 -0.66
C THR A 7 -23.01 33.72 -0.06
N PHE A 8 -22.06 34.62 0.21
CA PHE A 8 -22.37 36.02 0.49
C PHE A 8 -22.53 36.73 -0.86
N GLU A 9 -23.76 37.09 -1.21
CA GLU A 9 -24.03 37.95 -2.36
C GLU A 9 -23.46 39.35 -2.09
N LEU A 10 -22.42 39.73 -2.86
CA LEU A 10 -21.89 41.08 -2.92
C LEU A 10 -22.91 42.01 -3.62
N GLN A 11 -23.92 42.46 -2.89
CA GLN A 11 -24.77 43.56 -3.33
C GLN A 11 -24.20 44.90 -2.85
N SER A 12 -24.10 45.83 -3.82
CA SER A 12 -23.49 47.15 -3.72
C SER A 12 -24.30 48.13 -2.86
N SER A 13 -24.15 48.10 -1.54
CA SER A 13 -24.62 49.17 -0.67
C SER A 13 -23.67 49.34 0.50
N GLU A 14 -22.99 50.50 0.57
CA GLU A 14 -22.26 51.04 1.74
C GLU A 14 -21.93 50.01 2.84
N ILE A 15 -20.80 49.29 2.72
CA ILE A 15 -20.28 48.44 3.79
C ILE A 15 -18.93 49.01 4.22
N ASP A 16 -18.89 49.49 5.45
CA ASP A 16 -17.68 49.62 6.26
C ASP A 16 -17.10 48.21 6.44
N PHE A 17 -16.21 47.79 5.53
CA PHE A 17 -15.55 46.50 5.62
C PHE A 17 -14.47 46.59 6.71
N ASP A 18 -14.69 45.86 7.80
CA ASP A 18 -13.71 45.70 8.86
C ASP A 18 -12.44 45.02 8.29
N TYR A 19 -11.34 45.78 8.24
CA TYR A 19 -10.06 45.33 7.69
C TYR A 19 -9.54 44.07 8.42
N GLU A 20 -9.89 43.88 9.70
CA GLU A 20 -9.58 42.66 10.45
C GLU A 20 -10.31 41.43 9.88
N GLN A 21 -11.56 41.57 9.46
CA GLN A 21 -12.34 40.46 8.84
C GLN A 21 -11.79 40.06 7.47
N LEU A 22 -11.25 41.02 6.70
CA LEU A 22 -10.57 40.73 5.43
C LEU A 22 -9.24 39.99 5.65
N LEU A 23 -8.51 40.29 6.74
CA LEU A 23 -7.29 39.58 7.12
C LEU A 23 -7.57 38.13 7.55
N GLU A 24 -8.63 37.91 8.34
CA GLU A 24 -9.06 36.57 8.73
C GLU A 24 -9.49 35.73 7.52
N LEU A 25 -10.23 36.34 6.58
CA LEU A 25 -10.68 35.69 5.35
C LEU A 25 -9.50 35.35 4.42
N GLU A 26 -8.54 36.25 4.23
CA GLU A 26 -7.30 36.00 3.48
C GLU A 26 -6.51 34.84 4.09
N SER A 27 -6.31 34.85 5.42
CA SER A 27 -5.59 33.78 6.11
C SER A 27 -6.31 32.42 6.01
N SER A 28 -7.65 32.41 6.09
CA SER A 28 -8.44 31.19 5.92
C SER A 28 -8.31 30.62 4.50
N LEU A 29 -8.33 31.47 3.47
CA LEU A 29 -8.20 31.04 2.08
C LEU A 29 -6.77 30.57 1.76
N GLU A 30 -5.74 31.20 2.33
CA GLU A 30 -4.34 30.77 2.18
C GLU A 30 -4.08 29.40 2.84
N ASN A 31 -4.68 29.13 4.00
CA ASN A 31 -4.61 27.83 4.64
C ASN A 31 -5.34 26.73 3.82
N ASN A 32 -6.54 27.03 3.32
CA ASN A 32 -7.27 26.10 2.45
C ASN A 32 -6.51 25.79 1.15
N LEU A 33 -5.85 26.80 0.56
CA LEU A 33 -5.02 26.63 -0.63
C LEU A 33 -3.85 25.67 -0.36
N LYS A 34 -3.19 25.79 0.81
CA LYS A 34 -2.10 24.91 1.22
C LYS A 34 -2.57 23.45 1.37
N ASP A 35 -3.72 23.24 1.99
CA ASP A 35 -4.30 21.89 2.17
C ASP A 35 -4.66 21.23 0.82
N VAL A 36 -5.17 21.99 -0.14
CA VAL A 36 -5.46 21.48 -1.50
C VAL A 36 -4.18 21.12 -2.26
N VAL A 37 -3.11 21.91 -2.12
CA VAL A 37 -1.79 21.63 -2.72
C VAL A 37 -1.16 20.36 -2.14
N GLU A 38 -1.17 20.19 -0.81
CA GLU A 38 -0.64 18.98 -0.16
C GLU A 38 -1.41 17.73 -0.60
N HIS A 39 -2.74 17.82 -0.81
CA HIS A 39 -3.52 16.71 -1.35
C HIS A 39 -3.20 16.39 -2.82
N ILE A 40 -2.95 17.39 -3.66
CA ILE A 40 -2.55 17.19 -5.06
C ILE A 40 -1.20 16.48 -5.14
N ASP A 41 -0.23 16.88 -4.31
CA ASP A 41 1.10 16.24 -4.22
C ASP A 41 0.98 14.77 -3.79
N GLN A 42 0.08 14.48 -2.83
CA GLN A 42 -0.19 13.12 -2.40
C GLN A 42 -0.82 12.27 -3.52
N LEU A 43 -1.71 12.83 -4.35
CA LEU A 43 -2.27 12.14 -5.52
C LEU A 43 -1.20 11.79 -6.57
N ASP A 44 -0.18 12.64 -6.74
CA ASP A 44 0.94 12.37 -7.66
C ASP A 44 1.85 11.26 -7.14
N ILE A 45 2.16 11.25 -5.83
CA ILE A 45 2.91 10.17 -5.18
C ILE A 45 2.18 8.83 -5.29
N ASP A 46 0.86 8.83 -5.08
CA ASP A 46 0.05 7.62 -5.16
C ASP A 46 -0.09 7.12 -6.61
N ARG A 47 -0.14 8.02 -7.59
CA ARG A 47 -0.08 7.68 -9.02
C ARG A 47 1.25 7.04 -9.42
N GLU A 48 2.39 7.53 -8.91
CA GLU A 48 3.72 6.97 -9.21
C GLU A 48 3.91 5.58 -8.61
N LYS A 49 3.45 5.36 -7.38
CA LYS A 49 3.51 4.03 -6.72
C LYS A 49 2.73 2.96 -7.48
N LEU A 50 1.60 3.31 -8.11
CA LEU A 50 0.76 2.40 -8.89
C LEU A 50 1.39 1.95 -10.21
N GLN A 51 2.47 2.59 -10.68
CA GLN A 51 3.14 2.24 -11.94
C GLN A 51 4.36 1.32 -11.77
N ASN A 52 4.69 0.91 -10.55
CA ASN A 52 5.89 0.13 -10.27
C ASN A 52 5.76 -1.36 -10.69
N ASN A 53 6.72 -1.84 -11.50
CA ASN A 53 6.79 -3.22 -12.02
C ASN A 53 7.62 -4.17 -11.14
N GLU A 54 8.18 -3.72 -10.02
CA GLU A 54 9.11 -4.51 -9.17
C GLU A 54 8.50 -5.83 -8.66
N TYR A 55 7.19 -5.86 -8.39
CA TYR A 55 6.49 -7.07 -7.93
C TYR A 55 6.48 -8.21 -8.97
N LEU A 56 6.66 -7.90 -10.26
CA LEU A 56 6.62 -8.89 -11.33
C LEU A 56 7.85 -9.79 -11.30
N GLN A 57 9.01 -9.26 -10.91
CA GLN A 57 10.22 -10.07 -10.82
C GLN A 57 10.02 -11.23 -9.83
N GLU A 58 9.60 -10.91 -8.60
CA GLU A 58 9.34 -11.92 -7.58
C GLU A 58 8.21 -12.86 -7.99
N SER A 59 7.17 -12.35 -8.67
CA SER A 59 6.05 -13.18 -9.15
C SER A 59 6.49 -14.18 -10.23
N ILE A 60 7.30 -13.75 -11.21
CA ILE A 60 7.83 -14.63 -12.26
C ILE A 60 8.76 -15.68 -11.67
N GLU A 61 9.73 -15.26 -10.85
CA GLU A 61 10.65 -16.20 -10.19
C GLU A 61 9.88 -17.26 -9.41
N ASN A 62 8.84 -16.85 -8.67
CA ASN A 62 8.00 -17.76 -7.92
C ASN A 62 7.23 -18.74 -8.79
N ILE A 63 6.54 -18.28 -9.84
CA ILE A 63 5.74 -19.17 -10.70
C ILE A 63 6.65 -20.17 -11.41
N VAL A 64 7.80 -19.71 -11.94
CA VAL A 64 8.74 -20.60 -12.63
C VAL A 64 9.33 -21.62 -11.67
N TRP A 65 9.83 -21.20 -10.50
CA TRP A 65 10.38 -22.14 -9.53
C TRP A 65 9.34 -23.11 -8.98
N GLU A 66 8.10 -22.67 -8.76
CA GLU A 66 7.01 -23.58 -8.37
C GLU A 66 6.76 -24.64 -9.43
N GLN A 67 6.72 -24.26 -10.72
CA GLN A 67 6.45 -25.21 -11.80
C GLN A 67 7.62 -26.16 -12.06
N VAL A 68 8.86 -25.66 -12.02
CA VAL A 68 10.08 -26.47 -12.08
C VAL A 68 10.08 -27.47 -10.93
N GLN A 69 9.77 -27.05 -9.71
CA GLN A 69 9.72 -27.93 -8.54
C GLN A 69 8.59 -28.96 -8.62
N LEU A 70 7.41 -28.61 -9.11
CA LEU A 70 6.30 -29.57 -9.26
C LEU A 70 6.66 -30.68 -10.25
N GLN A 71 7.29 -30.32 -11.36
CA GLN A 71 7.71 -31.29 -12.38
C GLN A 71 8.90 -32.14 -11.92
N LEU A 72 9.85 -31.54 -11.18
CA LEU A 72 10.93 -32.28 -10.52
C LEU A 72 10.36 -33.22 -9.44
N ALA A 73 9.46 -32.75 -8.58
CA ALA A 73 8.85 -33.56 -7.52
C ALA A 73 8.09 -34.77 -8.08
N ALA A 74 7.39 -34.62 -9.20
CA ALA A 74 6.70 -35.71 -9.89
C ALA A 74 7.64 -36.82 -10.38
N GLN A 75 8.90 -36.49 -10.71
CA GLN A 75 9.92 -37.44 -11.16
C GLN A 75 10.71 -38.09 -10.01
N ILE A 76 10.66 -37.53 -8.79
CA ILE A 76 11.56 -37.92 -7.69
C ILE A 76 10.89 -38.86 -6.66
N GLY A 77 9.58 -39.13 -6.78
CA GLY A 77 8.75 -39.72 -5.73
C GLY A 77 9.17 -41.08 -5.16
N GLU A 78 9.62 -42.04 -5.98
CA GLU A 78 9.90 -43.42 -5.51
C GLU A 78 11.40 -43.78 -5.47
N GLU A 79 12.23 -43.28 -6.40
CA GLU A 79 13.66 -43.62 -6.46
C GLU A 79 14.53 -42.87 -5.44
N PHE A 80 14.08 -41.70 -4.94
CA PHE A 80 14.83 -40.87 -4.00
C PHE A 80 15.08 -41.54 -2.64
N ILE A 81 14.04 -42.18 -2.10
CA ILE A 81 14.08 -42.82 -0.76
C ILE A 81 15.08 -43.98 -0.76
N LYS A 82 15.19 -44.69 -1.90
CA LYS A 82 16.07 -45.84 -2.08
C LYS A 82 17.55 -45.43 -2.14
N GLU A 83 17.87 -44.30 -2.75
CA GLU A 83 19.26 -43.82 -2.91
C GLU A 83 19.79 -43.02 -1.70
N ASN A 84 18.91 -42.46 -0.84
CA ASN A 84 19.30 -41.54 0.25
C ASN A 84 19.16 -42.10 1.67
N LYS A 85 19.39 -43.42 1.85
CA LYS A 85 19.45 -44.07 3.18
C LYS A 85 18.22 -43.78 4.07
N GLY A 86 17.03 -43.67 3.47
CA GLY A 86 15.79 -43.43 4.22
C GLY A 86 15.48 -41.98 4.61
N GLN A 87 16.28 -40.99 4.18
CA GLN A 87 15.87 -39.58 4.26
C GLN A 87 14.81 -39.28 3.19
N THR A 88 13.74 -38.58 3.56
CA THR A 88 12.64 -38.22 2.66
C THR A 88 12.83 -36.80 2.15
N LEU A 89 12.85 -36.63 0.83
CA LEU A 89 12.69 -35.33 0.19
C LEU A 89 11.22 -34.95 0.26
N ASP A 90 10.90 -33.75 0.72
CA ASP A 90 9.52 -33.29 0.77
C ASP A 90 9.37 -31.89 0.19
N LEU A 91 9.31 -31.82 -1.14
CA LEU A 91 9.11 -30.55 -1.84
C LEU A 91 7.68 -30.00 -1.71
N ARG A 92 6.76 -30.59 -0.93
CA ARG A 92 5.38 -30.09 -0.83
C ARG A 92 5.35 -28.73 -0.13
N LYS A 93 4.34 -27.90 -0.44
CA LYS A 93 4.24 -26.54 0.13
C LYS A 93 4.07 -26.60 1.63
N GLU A 94 3.21 -27.50 2.10
CA GLU A 94 2.88 -27.73 3.50
C GLU A 94 4.06 -28.21 4.37
N ALA A 95 5.10 -28.80 3.77
CA ALA A 95 6.28 -29.24 4.50
C ALA A 95 7.22 -28.07 4.85
N HIS A 96 7.09 -26.93 4.19
CA HIS A 96 8.05 -25.82 4.29
C HIS A 96 7.43 -24.45 4.57
N ILE A 97 6.15 -24.24 4.23
CA ILE A 97 5.43 -22.98 4.41
C ILE A 97 4.39 -23.17 5.51
N GLN A 98 4.58 -22.47 6.63
CA GLN A 98 3.62 -22.48 7.72
C GLN A 98 2.39 -21.66 7.34
N THR A 99 1.20 -22.13 7.72
CA THR A 99 -0.05 -21.38 7.62
C THR A 99 -0.61 -21.08 9.01
N ALA A 100 -1.39 -20.01 9.12
CA ALA A 100 -2.09 -19.67 10.37
C ALA A 100 -3.04 -20.80 10.81
N GLU A 101 -3.74 -21.43 9.87
CA GLU A 101 -4.65 -22.55 10.15
C GLU A 101 -3.91 -23.78 10.68
N ASN A 102 -2.78 -24.15 10.08
CA ASN A 102 -1.96 -25.25 10.59
C ASN A 102 -1.38 -24.90 11.97
N PHE A 103 -0.94 -23.65 12.16
CA PHE A 103 -0.43 -23.18 13.44
C PHE A 103 -1.49 -23.25 14.53
N GLU A 104 -2.72 -22.81 14.25
CA GLU A 104 -3.87 -22.92 15.16
C GLU A 104 -4.10 -24.38 15.60
N LYS A 105 -3.99 -25.32 14.66
CA LYS A 105 -4.15 -26.76 14.88
C LYS A 105 -2.92 -27.45 15.50
N GLY A 106 -1.85 -26.70 15.82
CA GLY A 106 -0.60 -27.26 16.35
C GLY A 106 0.16 -28.15 15.34
N LYS A 107 -0.02 -27.88 14.04
CA LYS A 107 0.68 -28.56 12.94
C LYS A 107 1.79 -27.67 12.41
N PHE A 108 3.00 -28.21 12.37
CA PHE A 108 4.19 -27.46 11.99
C PHE A 108 4.83 -28.00 10.72
N ILE A 109 5.45 -27.09 9.98
CA ILE A 109 6.35 -27.41 8.87
C ILE A 109 7.47 -28.35 9.33
N THR A 110 7.90 -29.26 8.47
CA THR A 110 8.83 -30.35 8.81
C THR A 110 10.21 -30.17 8.19
N HIS A 111 10.32 -29.42 7.10
CA HIS A 111 11.49 -29.37 6.21
C HIS A 111 12.08 -27.94 6.08
N ASN A 112 11.71 -27.04 6.99
CA ASN A 112 12.25 -25.68 7.09
C ASN A 112 12.91 -25.47 8.45
N SER A 113 14.07 -24.79 8.48
CA SER A 113 14.79 -24.44 9.70
C SER A 113 13.98 -23.58 10.66
N ASP A 114 12.98 -22.85 10.15
CA ASP A 114 12.11 -22.01 10.96
C ASP A 114 11.11 -22.81 11.81
N ARG A 115 11.06 -24.14 11.66
CA ARG A 115 10.15 -25.03 12.42
C ARG A 115 10.17 -24.73 13.92
N SER A 116 11.36 -24.66 14.53
CA SER A 116 11.49 -24.45 15.97
C SER A 116 10.89 -23.11 16.41
N ILE A 117 10.97 -22.07 15.57
CA ILE A 117 10.37 -20.76 15.83
C ILE A 117 8.85 -20.90 15.96
N TYR A 118 8.21 -21.68 15.09
CA TYR A 118 6.76 -21.90 15.16
C TYR A 118 6.36 -22.79 16.34
N GLU A 119 7.14 -23.81 16.67
CA GLU A 119 6.92 -24.66 17.84
C GLU A 119 7.03 -23.85 19.15
N ASP A 120 8.05 -22.98 19.26
CA ASP A 120 8.24 -22.07 20.40
C ASP A 120 7.10 -21.06 20.49
N ARG A 121 6.76 -20.40 19.38
CA ARG A 121 5.64 -19.44 19.31
C ARG A 121 4.32 -20.08 19.70
N TYR A 122 4.05 -21.30 19.22
CA TYR A 122 2.84 -22.03 19.58
C TYR A 122 2.82 -22.35 21.07
N THR A 123 3.94 -22.82 21.62
CA THR A 123 4.06 -23.12 23.05
C THR A 123 3.79 -21.88 23.90
N GLU A 124 4.39 -20.74 23.56
CA GLU A 124 4.15 -19.48 24.27
C GLU A 124 2.72 -18.96 24.10
N TRP A 125 2.16 -19.08 22.89
CA TRP A 125 0.77 -18.71 22.62
C TRP A 125 -0.22 -19.55 23.42
N GLN A 126 -0.02 -20.87 23.48
CA GLN A 126 -0.86 -21.80 24.25
C GLN A 126 -0.83 -21.52 25.76
N LYS A 127 0.27 -20.96 26.29
CA LYS A 127 0.38 -20.54 27.70
C LYS A 127 -0.49 -19.34 28.04
N LYS A 128 -0.94 -18.54 27.06
CA LYS A 128 -1.78 -17.35 27.25
C LYS A 128 -3.24 -17.67 27.58
N PHE A 129 -3.68 -18.92 27.41
CA PHE A 129 -5.07 -19.32 27.60
C PHE A 129 -5.31 -20.03 28.94
N GLU A 130 -6.49 -19.82 29.51
CA GLU A 130 -6.95 -20.56 30.69
C GLU A 130 -7.33 -21.99 30.32
N ARG A 131 -7.07 -22.93 31.23
CA ARG A 131 -7.34 -24.36 31.05
C ARG A 131 -8.43 -24.82 32.01
N ASP A 132 -9.29 -25.73 31.56
CA ASP A 132 -10.22 -26.46 32.42
C ASP A 132 -9.52 -27.61 33.16
N GLU A 133 -10.26 -28.34 34.00
CA GLU A 133 -9.73 -29.47 34.78
C GLU A 133 -9.28 -30.65 33.90
N LEU A 134 -9.76 -30.71 32.65
CA LEU A 134 -9.41 -31.72 31.66
C LEU A 134 -8.23 -31.29 30.77
N GLY A 135 -7.71 -30.07 30.97
CA GLY A 135 -6.60 -29.51 30.18
C GLY A 135 -7.02 -28.84 28.87
N ASN A 136 -8.32 -28.71 28.57
CA ASN A 136 -8.80 -28.00 27.39
C ASN A 136 -8.77 -26.49 27.61
N ILE A 137 -8.70 -25.71 26.53
CA ILE A 137 -8.82 -24.24 26.62
C ILE A 137 -10.25 -23.90 27.05
N LYS A 138 -10.40 -23.12 28.12
CA LYS A 138 -11.70 -22.56 28.51
C LYS A 138 -12.18 -21.58 27.46
N THR A 139 -13.45 -21.66 27.10
CA THR A 139 -14.07 -20.72 26.17
C THR A 139 -15.20 -19.95 26.85
N HIS A 140 -15.53 -18.78 26.32
CA HIS A 140 -16.72 -18.00 26.69
C HIS A 140 -17.36 -17.39 25.45
N SER A 141 -18.64 -17.04 25.55
CA SER A 141 -19.33 -16.33 24.47
C SER A 141 -19.09 -14.83 24.57
N THR A 142 -18.85 -14.17 23.44
CA THR A 142 -18.93 -12.71 23.33
C THR A 142 -20.40 -12.26 23.32
N ARG A 143 -20.61 -10.93 23.31
CA ARG A 143 -21.93 -10.30 23.19
C ARG A 143 -22.67 -10.67 21.91
N SER A 144 -21.95 -10.99 20.83
CA SER A 144 -22.50 -11.44 19.55
C SER A 144 -22.86 -12.93 19.52
N GLY A 145 -22.63 -13.68 20.61
CA GLY A 145 -22.82 -15.13 20.65
C GLY A 145 -21.61 -15.94 20.14
N LYS A 146 -20.50 -15.26 19.77
CA LYS A 146 -19.30 -15.92 19.27
C LYS A 146 -18.51 -16.56 20.41
N MET A 147 -18.22 -17.86 20.29
CA MET A 147 -17.35 -18.56 21.24
C MET A 147 -15.89 -18.18 21.00
N VAL A 148 -15.20 -17.75 22.06
CA VAL A 148 -13.79 -17.35 22.03
C VAL A 148 -12.99 -17.96 23.18
N ASN A 149 -11.69 -18.13 22.98
CA ASN A 149 -10.78 -18.63 24.02
C ASN A 149 -10.62 -17.61 25.15
N THR A 150 -10.64 -18.11 26.38
CA THR A 150 -10.43 -17.31 27.59
C THR A 150 -8.94 -17.11 27.81
N ILE A 151 -8.53 -15.85 27.91
CA ILE A 151 -7.12 -15.46 28.11
C ILE A 151 -6.82 -15.31 29.60
N LYS A 152 -5.61 -15.65 30.02
CA LYS A 152 -5.14 -15.39 31.38
C LYS A 152 -5.02 -13.89 31.64
N LYS A 153 -5.22 -13.47 32.88
CA LYS A 153 -5.19 -12.05 33.29
C LYS A 153 -3.88 -11.33 32.93
N ASP A 154 -2.75 -12.03 32.99
CA ASP A 154 -1.42 -11.50 32.71
C ASP A 154 -1.01 -11.60 31.23
N ALA A 155 -1.78 -12.33 30.40
CA ALA A 155 -1.45 -12.54 28.99
C ALA A 155 -1.38 -11.23 28.19
N ARG A 156 -2.15 -10.21 28.58
CA ARG A 156 -2.18 -8.88 27.94
C ARG A 156 -1.12 -7.90 28.47
N LYS A 157 -0.43 -8.24 29.56
CA LYS A 157 0.50 -7.32 30.25
C LYS A 157 1.54 -6.74 29.30
N PHE A 158 2.07 -7.55 28.39
CA PHE A 158 3.11 -7.08 27.47
C PHE A 158 2.61 -6.09 26.43
N LEU A 159 1.31 -6.08 26.10
CA LEU A 159 0.71 -5.10 25.17
C LEU A 159 0.32 -3.82 25.89
N ASP A 160 -0.04 -3.91 27.17
CA ASP A 160 -0.46 -2.78 27.99
C ASP A 160 0.70 -2.08 28.72
N GLU A 161 1.93 -2.57 28.57
CA GLU A 161 3.13 -2.03 29.23
C GLU A 161 3.54 -0.69 28.62
N ASN A 162 3.94 0.28 29.45
CA ASN A 162 4.46 1.60 29.05
C ASN A 162 3.59 2.45 28.09
N ARG A 163 2.31 2.11 27.90
CA ARG A 163 1.39 2.90 27.06
C ARG A 163 0.72 4.07 27.82
N PRO A 164 0.33 5.15 27.12
CA PRO A 164 -0.53 6.18 27.68
C PRO A 164 -1.86 5.60 28.20
N ARG A 165 -2.44 6.20 29.25
CA ARG A 165 -3.66 5.69 29.91
C ARG A 165 -4.92 6.56 29.73
N GLY A 166 -4.81 7.68 29.03
CA GLY A 166 -5.89 8.67 28.87
C GLY A 166 -5.89 9.70 30.01
N SER A 167 -6.98 10.46 30.16
CA SER A 167 -7.11 11.52 31.15
C SER A 167 -8.25 11.24 32.13
N LYS A 168 -7.90 11.19 33.43
CA LYS A 168 -8.88 11.10 34.52
C LYS A 168 -9.77 12.34 34.58
N GLU A 169 -9.22 13.52 34.30
CA GLU A 169 -9.95 14.79 34.31
C GLU A 169 -10.98 14.87 33.19
N LYS A 170 -10.63 14.37 31.99
CA LYS A 170 -11.55 14.33 30.83
C LYS A 170 -12.49 13.12 30.85
N GLY A 171 -12.33 12.20 31.82
CA GLY A 171 -13.09 10.95 31.87
C GLY A 171 -12.76 9.99 30.71
N THR A 172 -11.53 10.00 30.19
CA THR A 172 -11.11 9.25 29.02
C THR A 172 -10.08 8.15 29.35
N GLN A 173 -10.00 7.15 28.47
CA GLN A 173 -9.02 6.06 28.50
C GLN A 173 -8.44 5.85 27.10
N MET A 174 -7.20 5.32 27.02
CA MET A 174 -6.68 4.83 25.74
C MET A 174 -7.25 3.45 25.43
N ASP A 175 -8.04 3.38 24.36
CA ASP A 175 -8.57 2.14 23.80
C ASP A 175 -7.56 1.52 22.84
N HIS A 176 -7.43 0.20 22.92
CA HIS A 176 -6.89 -0.60 21.84
C HIS A 176 -8.06 -0.94 20.93
N THR A 177 -8.22 -0.23 19.81
CA THR A 177 -9.36 -0.38 18.91
C THR A 177 -9.52 -1.85 18.47
N VAL A 178 -8.46 -2.45 17.93
CA VAL A 178 -8.25 -3.90 17.93
C VAL A 178 -7.70 -4.29 19.30
N SER A 179 -8.53 -4.99 20.08
CA SER A 179 -8.25 -5.21 21.49
C SER A 179 -7.02 -6.11 21.70
N ALA A 180 -6.36 -5.97 22.85
CA ALA A 180 -5.26 -6.87 23.22
C ALA A 180 -5.70 -8.35 23.22
N GLY A 181 -6.95 -8.61 23.65
CA GLY A 181 -7.53 -9.94 23.60
C GLY A 181 -7.76 -10.45 22.18
N GLU A 182 -8.18 -9.60 21.23
CA GLU A 182 -8.30 -9.93 19.81
C GLU A 182 -6.94 -10.34 19.24
N ILE A 183 -5.90 -9.54 19.49
CA ILE A 183 -4.52 -9.82 19.04
C ILE A 183 -3.98 -11.13 19.63
N ILE A 184 -4.23 -11.38 20.92
CA ILE A 184 -3.78 -12.61 21.59
C ILE A 184 -4.51 -13.84 21.05
N ARG A 185 -5.78 -13.72 20.67
CA ARG A 185 -6.57 -14.84 20.14
C ARG A 185 -6.27 -15.11 18.66
N ASP A 186 -5.73 -14.16 17.92
CA ASP A 186 -5.46 -14.31 16.49
C ASP A 186 -4.29 -15.29 16.21
N PRO A 187 -4.55 -16.46 15.61
CA PRO A 187 -3.49 -17.39 15.24
C PRO A 187 -2.51 -16.81 14.22
N LYS A 188 -2.95 -15.91 13.33
CA LYS A 188 -2.09 -15.33 12.29
C LYS A 188 -1.04 -14.40 12.90
N ALA A 189 -1.46 -13.49 13.79
CA ALA A 189 -0.54 -12.65 14.55
C ALA A 189 0.44 -13.48 15.39
N ASN A 190 -0.02 -14.53 16.09
CA ASN A 190 0.87 -15.34 16.93
C ASN A 190 1.78 -16.28 16.12
N ALA A 191 1.38 -16.69 14.91
CA ALA A 191 2.22 -17.47 14.00
C ALA A 191 3.35 -16.62 13.41
N PHE A 192 3.04 -15.40 12.93
CA PHE A 192 3.93 -14.66 12.05
C PHE A 192 4.53 -13.39 12.66
N MET A 193 3.89 -12.77 13.63
CA MET A 193 4.43 -11.57 14.31
C MET A 193 5.18 -11.96 15.58
N ASP A 194 6.37 -11.38 15.77
CA ASP A 194 7.05 -11.43 17.07
C ASP A 194 6.36 -10.53 18.11
N LYS A 195 6.84 -10.60 19.35
CA LYS A 195 6.23 -9.91 20.49
C LYS A 195 6.32 -8.39 20.32
N GLU A 196 7.43 -7.91 19.77
CA GLU A 196 7.73 -6.51 19.51
C GLU A 196 6.82 -5.95 18.41
N GLN A 197 6.56 -6.72 17.35
CA GLN A 197 5.62 -6.36 16.28
C GLN A 197 4.18 -6.30 16.79
N GLN A 198 3.76 -7.26 17.61
CA GLN A 198 2.44 -7.23 18.25
C GLN A 198 2.30 -6.00 19.17
N TYR A 199 3.34 -5.69 19.94
CA TYR A 199 3.38 -4.49 20.80
C TYR A 199 3.34 -3.19 19.99
N ALA A 200 4.13 -3.10 18.92
CA ALA A 200 4.22 -1.92 18.07
C ALA A 200 2.88 -1.61 17.39
N PHE A 201 2.19 -2.64 16.86
CA PHE A 201 0.85 -2.47 16.31
C PHE A 201 -0.16 -2.05 17.38
N ALA A 202 -0.19 -2.77 18.52
CA ALA A 202 -1.18 -2.50 19.57
C ALA A 202 -1.13 -1.06 20.07
N ASN A 203 0.09 -0.50 20.18
CA ASN A 203 0.36 0.85 20.66
C ASN A 203 0.61 1.87 19.54
N SER A 204 0.26 1.54 18.30
CA SER A 204 0.38 2.44 17.15
C SER A 204 -0.66 3.56 17.20
N LYS A 205 -0.41 4.65 16.47
CA LYS A 205 -1.38 5.75 16.30
C LYS A 205 -2.71 5.28 15.68
N ALA A 206 -2.66 4.24 14.83
CA ALA A 206 -3.86 3.67 14.23
C ALA A 206 -4.74 2.93 15.26
N ASN A 207 -4.11 2.18 16.17
CA ASN A 207 -4.82 1.29 17.09
C ASN A 207 -5.05 1.84 18.50
N LEU A 208 -4.26 2.83 18.95
CA LEU A 208 -4.33 3.38 20.31
C LEU A 208 -5.01 4.76 20.29
N ASN A 209 -6.29 4.81 20.66
CA ASN A 209 -7.12 6.01 20.56
C ASN A 209 -7.70 6.44 21.91
N GLU A 210 -7.72 7.74 22.20
CA GLU A 210 -8.34 8.26 23.43
C GLU A 210 -9.87 8.34 23.26
N ILE A 211 -10.62 7.58 24.06
CA ILE A 211 -12.09 7.57 24.04
C ILE A 211 -12.67 7.69 25.45
N ARG A 212 -13.99 7.91 25.57
CA ARG A 212 -14.66 7.95 26.88
C ARG A 212 -14.46 6.64 27.64
N SER A 213 -14.09 6.74 28.91
CA SER A 213 -13.78 5.60 29.78
C SER A 213 -14.92 4.58 29.83
N GLU A 214 -16.16 5.06 29.86
CA GLU A 214 -17.36 4.23 29.90
C GLU A 214 -17.49 3.36 28.64
N ILE A 215 -17.25 3.93 27.45
CA ILE A 215 -17.28 3.20 26.18
C ILE A 215 -16.15 2.17 26.14
N ASN A 216 -14.93 2.56 26.52
CA ASN A 216 -13.78 1.65 26.55
C ASN A 216 -14.03 0.43 27.45
N GLN A 217 -14.62 0.66 28.63
CA GLN A 217 -14.98 -0.41 29.57
C GLN A 217 -16.13 -1.28 29.03
N ALA A 218 -17.12 -0.68 28.38
CA ALA A 218 -18.22 -1.41 27.75
C ALA A 218 -17.76 -2.27 26.57
N LYS A 219 -16.81 -1.76 25.76
CA LYS A 219 -16.16 -2.49 24.67
C LYS A 219 -15.35 -3.66 25.19
N GLY A 220 -14.48 -3.42 26.17
CA GLY A 220 -13.58 -4.45 26.70
C GLY A 220 -12.75 -5.09 25.59
N ASP A 221 -12.88 -6.41 25.42
CA ASP A 221 -12.19 -7.19 24.39
C ASP A 221 -12.95 -7.23 23.03
N GLN A 222 -14.17 -6.69 22.98
CA GLN A 222 -15.05 -6.74 21.79
C GLN A 222 -14.57 -5.76 20.72
N SER A 223 -14.95 -6.03 19.46
CA SER A 223 -14.80 -5.04 18.41
C SER A 223 -15.79 -3.88 18.59
N THR A 224 -15.49 -2.75 17.95
CA THR A 224 -16.40 -1.61 17.89
C THR A 224 -17.75 -2.01 17.28
N THR A 225 -17.72 -2.79 16.21
CA THR A 225 -18.91 -3.37 15.56
C THR A 225 -19.68 -4.28 16.51
N GLU A 226 -19.00 -5.18 17.25
CA GLU A 226 -19.67 -6.05 18.22
C GLU A 226 -20.37 -5.26 19.32
N LEU A 227 -19.73 -4.21 19.84
CA LEU A 227 -20.31 -3.33 20.86
C LEU A 227 -21.55 -2.58 20.34
N LEU A 228 -21.45 -1.99 19.15
CA LEU A 228 -22.47 -1.09 18.61
C LEU A 228 -23.67 -1.83 18.01
N ASP A 229 -23.44 -2.96 17.33
CA ASP A 229 -24.44 -3.60 16.49
C ASP A 229 -25.15 -4.79 17.16
N ASN A 230 -24.71 -5.19 18.35
CA ASN A 230 -25.33 -6.27 19.12
C ASN A 230 -25.95 -5.74 20.42
N PRO A 231 -27.15 -6.18 20.81
CA PRO A 231 -27.70 -5.84 22.11
C PRO A 231 -26.90 -6.53 23.24
N ASN A 232 -26.95 -5.97 24.45
CA ASN A 232 -26.44 -6.65 25.64
C ASN A 232 -27.40 -7.79 26.06
N SER A 233 -27.09 -8.50 27.15
CA SER A 233 -27.95 -9.58 27.67
C SER A 233 -29.36 -9.13 28.10
N LYS A 234 -29.60 -7.82 28.21
CA LYS A 234 -30.89 -7.21 28.51
C LYS A 234 -31.61 -6.69 27.26
N GLY A 235 -31.08 -6.92 26.05
CA GLY A 235 -31.68 -6.47 24.80
C GLY A 235 -31.37 -5.02 24.43
N GLN A 236 -30.44 -4.34 25.10
CA GLN A 236 -30.19 -2.90 24.93
C GLN A 236 -28.94 -2.63 24.07
N TYR A 237 -29.00 -1.63 23.21
CA TYR A 237 -27.85 -1.25 22.37
C TYR A 237 -26.88 -0.30 23.09
N ALA A 238 -25.60 -0.38 22.76
CA ALA A 238 -24.57 0.47 23.39
C ALA A 238 -24.87 1.97 23.21
N LYS A 239 -25.46 2.34 22.06
CA LYS A 239 -25.89 3.70 21.77
C LYS A 239 -26.88 4.26 22.80
N GLU A 240 -27.83 3.43 23.21
CA GLU A 240 -28.90 3.78 24.15
C GLU A 240 -28.38 3.80 25.59
N VAL A 241 -27.53 2.84 25.95
CA VAL A 241 -27.02 2.69 27.32
C VAL A 241 -25.96 3.73 27.66
N HIS A 242 -25.08 4.06 26.70
CA HIS A 242 -23.92 4.94 26.92
C HIS A 242 -24.06 6.33 26.28
N ASN A 243 -25.26 6.67 25.79
CA ASN A 243 -25.57 7.94 25.13
C ASN A 243 -24.55 8.29 24.02
N ILE A 244 -24.24 7.33 23.15
CA ILE A 244 -23.27 7.53 22.06
C ILE A 244 -23.92 8.39 20.98
N SER A 245 -23.37 9.59 20.74
CA SER A 245 -23.88 10.48 19.70
C SER A 245 -23.59 9.90 18.31
N SER A 246 -24.38 10.28 17.29
CA SER A 246 -24.12 9.84 15.91
C SER A 246 -22.72 10.26 15.39
N LYS A 247 -22.18 11.39 15.89
CA LYS A 247 -20.82 11.84 15.57
C LYS A 247 -19.76 10.95 16.22
N GLU A 248 -19.93 10.62 17.50
CA GLU A 248 -19.03 9.73 18.24
C GLU A 248 -19.05 8.31 17.65
N GLU A 249 -20.24 7.79 17.30
CA GLU A 249 -20.40 6.51 16.64
C GLU A 249 -19.63 6.45 15.31
N LYS A 250 -19.76 7.50 14.49
CA LYS A 250 -19.03 7.61 13.22
C LYS A 250 -17.51 7.61 13.43
N GLN A 251 -17.01 8.36 14.41
CA GLN A 251 -15.58 8.41 14.74
C GLN A 251 -15.05 7.06 15.21
N LEU A 252 -15.79 6.35 16.07
CA LEU A 252 -15.41 5.01 16.54
C LEU A 252 -15.31 4.02 15.38
N ARG A 253 -16.28 4.04 14.45
CA ARG A 253 -16.25 3.17 13.26
C ARG A 253 -15.12 3.52 12.29
N GLU A 254 -14.83 4.80 12.10
CA GLU A 254 -13.71 5.26 11.27
C GLU A 254 -12.38 4.79 11.85
N LYS A 255 -12.20 4.90 13.17
CA LYS A 255 -11.02 4.37 13.87
C LYS A 255 -10.93 2.85 13.85
N ASP A 256 -12.05 2.14 13.97
CA ASP A 256 -12.07 0.67 13.83
C ASP A 256 -11.63 0.24 12.43
N LYS A 257 -12.09 0.94 11.39
CA LYS A 257 -11.66 0.71 10.02
C LYS A 257 -10.16 0.95 9.84
N GLU A 258 -9.65 2.11 10.26
CA GLU A 258 -8.22 2.47 10.18
C GLU A 258 -7.35 1.44 10.90
N ALA A 259 -7.73 1.05 12.12
CA ALA A 259 -6.99 0.07 12.92
C ALA A 259 -7.00 -1.33 12.28
N ARG A 260 -8.12 -1.77 11.69
CA ARG A 260 -8.22 -3.07 11.00
C ARG A 260 -7.41 -3.11 9.71
N GLU A 261 -7.46 -2.05 8.89
CA GLU A 261 -6.66 -1.96 7.67
C GLU A 261 -5.17 -2.04 7.99
N GLU A 262 -4.71 -1.33 9.02
CA GLU A 262 -3.32 -1.41 9.48
C GLU A 262 -2.98 -2.78 10.08
N TYR A 263 -3.90 -3.39 10.84
CA TYR A 263 -3.69 -4.71 11.44
C TYR A 263 -3.52 -5.80 10.37
N ASP A 264 -4.38 -5.78 9.35
CA ASP A 264 -4.29 -6.70 8.21
C ASP A 264 -2.99 -6.48 7.45
N ARG A 265 -2.59 -5.22 7.20
CA ARG A 265 -1.32 -4.90 6.54
C ARG A 265 -0.12 -5.50 7.27
N VAL A 266 0.02 -5.28 8.59
CA VAL A 266 1.19 -5.77 9.34
C VAL A 266 1.21 -7.30 9.46
N ARG A 267 0.05 -7.95 9.56
CA ARG A 267 -0.08 -9.41 9.57
C ARG A 267 0.26 -10.03 8.22
N ASP A 268 -0.19 -9.42 7.14
CA ASP A 268 0.09 -9.86 5.78
C ASP A 268 1.58 -9.70 5.44
N GLU A 269 2.22 -8.60 5.86
CA GLU A 269 3.66 -8.42 5.73
C GLU A 269 4.45 -9.48 6.50
N ALA A 270 4.00 -9.83 7.71
CA ALA A 270 4.62 -10.89 8.51
C ALA A 270 4.47 -12.27 7.87
N GLU A 271 3.29 -12.60 7.35
CA GLU A 271 3.04 -13.84 6.61
C GLU A 271 3.86 -13.91 5.31
N LYS A 272 3.99 -12.81 4.57
CA LYS A 272 4.84 -12.72 3.37
C LYS A 272 6.29 -13.13 3.67
N ARG A 273 6.84 -12.75 4.84
CA ARG A 273 8.18 -13.19 5.27
C ARG A 273 8.26 -14.71 5.47
N ALA A 274 7.26 -15.30 6.12
CA ALA A 274 7.18 -16.74 6.33
C ALA A 274 7.07 -17.51 4.99
N ILE A 275 6.24 -17.03 4.06
CA ILE A 275 6.11 -17.58 2.70
C ILE A 275 7.46 -17.50 1.97
N LYS A 276 8.14 -16.36 2.03
CA LYS A 276 9.45 -16.17 1.39
C LYS A 276 10.50 -17.14 1.95
N SER A 277 10.55 -17.31 3.27
CA SER A 277 11.42 -18.29 3.92
C SER A 277 11.09 -19.71 3.49
N GLY A 278 9.81 -20.11 3.50
CA GLY A 278 9.40 -21.45 3.09
C GLY A 278 9.68 -21.74 1.61
N LYS A 279 9.51 -20.75 0.72
CA LYS A 279 9.91 -20.86 -0.70
C LYS A 279 11.42 -21.05 -0.86
N LYS A 280 12.22 -20.29 -0.10
CA LYS A 280 13.68 -20.46 -0.07
C LYS A 280 14.06 -21.85 0.44
N SER A 281 13.47 -22.29 1.55
CA SER A 281 13.71 -23.62 2.13
C SER A 281 13.37 -24.75 1.15
N ARG A 282 12.23 -24.67 0.44
CA ARG A 282 11.88 -25.61 -0.64
C ARG A 282 12.93 -25.66 -1.74
N ARG A 283 13.42 -24.49 -2.16
CA ARG A 283 14.48 -24.37 -3.16
C ARG A 283 15.78 -25.00 -2.67
N ASP A 284 16.19 -24.68 -1.45
CA ASP A 284 17.41 -25.20 -0.85
C ASP A 284 17.35 -26.72 -0.69
N GLU A 285 16.19 -27.27 -0.34
CA GLU A 285 15.99 -28.72 -0.25
C GLU A 285 16.09 -29.42 -1.60
N ALA A 286 15.47 -28.87 -2.65
CA ALA A 286 15.65 -29.36 -4.02
C ALA A 286 17.14 -29.36 -4.44
N LEU A 287 17.90 -28.37 -3.97
CA LEU A 287 19.34 -28.27 -4.22
C LEU A 287 20.17 -29.24 -3.36
N LYS A 288 19.74 -29.63 -2.16
CA LYS A 288 20.47 -30.61 -1.31
C LYS A 288 20.54 -32.01 -1.95
N VAL A 289 19.59 -32.34 -2.83
CA VAL A 289 19.57 -33.58 -3.63
C VAL A 289 20.63 -33.59 -4.76
N SER A 290 21.47 -32.55 -4.87
CA SER A 290 22.35 -32.30 -6.02
C SER A 290 23.82 -32.71 -5.89
N GLY A 291 24.17 -33.65 -4.99
CA GLY A 291 25.55 -34.03 -4.65
C GLY A 291 26.52 -34.52 -5.76
N LYS A 292 26.21 -34.34 -7.06
CA LYS A 292 27.13 -34.57 -8.19
C LYS A 292 27.32 -33.28 -8.99
N ALA A 293 28.57 -32.88 -9.24
CA ALA A 293 28.95 -31.61 -9.86
C ALA A 293 28.19 -31.26 -11.17
N LEU A 294 27.89 -32.26 -12.01
CA LEU A 294 27.12 -32.09 -13.24
C LEU A 294 25.69 -31.56 -12.98
N LYS A 295 25.03 -32.04 -11.93
CA LYS A 295 23.66 -31.63 -11.57
C LYS A 295 23.64 -30.20 -11.04
N ALA A 296 24.59 -29.84 -10.17
CA ALA A 296 24.72 -28.48 -9.65
C ALA A 296 25.00 -27.47 -10.77
N ALA A 297 25.93 -27.80 -11.68
CA ALA A 297 26.25 -26.96 -12.83
C ALA A 297 25.07 -26.79 -13.80
N LEU A 298 24.28 -27.85 -14.06
CA LEU A 298 23.08 -27.74 -14.90
C LEU A 298 22.00 -26.86 -14.27
N LEU A 299 21.72 -27.04 -12.97
CA LEU A 299 20.73 -26.21 -12.26
C LEU A 299 21.17 -24.74 -12.13
N GLN A 300 22.47 -24.50 -12.03
CA GLN A 300 23.03 -23.14 -12.05
C GLN A 300 22.78 -22.47 -13.40
N LEU A 301 23.08 -23.13 -14.51
CA LEU A 301 22.83 -22.61 -15.85
C LEU A 301 21.35 -22.34 -16.12
N LEU A 302 20.47 -23.22 -15.64
CA LEU A 302 19.02 -23.01 -15.74
C LEU A 302 18.56 -21.81 -14.90
N SER A 303 19.13 -21.63 -13.70
CA SER A 303 18.86 -20.46 -12.86
C SER A 303 19.34 -19.15 -13.51
N GLU A 304 20.49 -19.17 -14.16
CA GLU A 304 21.03 -18.04 -14.92
C GLU A 304 20.15 -17.69 -16.12
N PHE A 305 19.73 -18.69 -16.89
CA PHE A 305 18.78 -18.52 -17.98
C PHE A 305 17.47 -17.87 -17.51
N LEU A 306 16.90 -18.35 -16.40
CA LEU A 306 15.68 -17.75 -15.83
C LEU A 306 15.89 -16.28 -15.47
N ARG A 307 16.99 -15.95 -14.78
CA ARG A 307 17.31 -14.57 -14.41
C ARG A 307 17.51 -13.67 -15.63
N GLU A 308 18.21 -14.15 -16.64
CA GLU A 308 18.43 -13.43 -17.89
C GLU A 308 17.10 -13.16 -18.59
N LEU A 309 16.24 -14.16 -18.69
CA LEU A 309 14.95 -14.04 -19.35
C LEU A 309 13.99 -13.10 -18.60
N ILE A 310 13.98 -13.13 -17.26
CA ILE A 310 13.23 -12.17 -16.42
C ILE A 310 13.75 -10.75 -16.62
N SER A 311 15.07 -10.56 -16.60
CA SER A 311 15.69 -9.26 -16.83
C SER A 311 15.31 -8.71 -18.20
N LYS A 312 15.37 -9.54 -19.26
CA LYS A 312 14.94 -9.13 -20.60
C LYS A 312 13.44 -8.85 -20.70
N PHE A 313 12.59 -9.59 -19.98
CA PHE A 313 11.16 -9.30 -19.90
C PHE A 313 10.88 -7.95 -19.22
N ILE A 314 11.51 -7.68 -18.08
CA ILE A 314 11.37 -6.39 -17.37
C ILE A 314 11.91 -5.25 -18.24
N SER A 315 13.03 -5.44 -18.92
CA SER A 315 13.59 -4.47 -19.86
C SER A 315 12.61 -4.18 -21.01
N TRP A 316 12.04 -5.22 -21.62
CA TRP A 316 11.03 -5.09 -22.66
C TRP A 316 9.77 -4.35 -22.20
N LEU A 317 9.33 -4.55 -20.96
CA LEU A 317 8.20 -3.78 -20.39
C LEU A 317 8.49 -2.27 -20.31
N LYS A 318 9.77 -1.88 -20.20
CA LYS A 318 10.21 -0.47 -20.15
C LYS A 318 10.45 0.13 -21.55
N GLU A 319 10.46 -0.67 -22.62
CA GLU A 319 10.66 -0.18 -23.99
C GLU A 319 9.44 0.66 -24.46
N THR A 320 9.72 1.75 -25.18
CA THR A 320 8.72 2.68 -25.75
C THR A 320 7.96 2.06 -26.93
N GLU A 321 8.65 1.30 -27.79
CA GLU A 321 8.06 0.56 -28.92
C GLU A 321 8.02 -0.95 -28.63
N ARG A 322 7.15 -1.37 -27.71
CA ARG A 322 6.99 -2.77 -27.33
C ARG A 322 5.94 -3.47 -28.18
N ASN A 323 6.29 -4.60 -28.80
CA ASN A 323 5.33 -5.51 -29.43
C ASN A 323 5.77 -6.97 -29.24
N LEU A 324 4.90 -7.90 -29.60
CA LEU A 324 5.15 -9.34 -29.43
C LEU A 324 6.41 -9.81 -30.16
N SER A 325 6.71 -9.22 -31.33
CA SER A 325 7.91 -9.56 -32.09
C SER A 325 9.17 -9.15 -31.36
N THR A 326 9.20 -7.94 -30.76
CA THR A 326 10.38 -7.49 -30.00
C THR A 326 10.60 -8.34 -28.75
N PHE A 327 9.53 -8.84 -28.12
CA PHE A 327 9.64 -9.78 -27.00
C PHE A 327 10.15 -11.17 -27.43
N ILE A 328 9.69 -11.67 -28.58
CA ILE A 328 10.16 -12.94 -29.15
C ILE A 328 11.67 -12.90 -29.41
N GLU A 329 12.22 -11.76 -29.86
CA GLU A 329 13.67 -11.61 -30.00
C GLU A 329 14.39 -11.72 -28.65
N LYS A 330 13.85 -11.13 -27.58
CA LYS A 330 14.41 -11.29 -26.22
C LYS A 330 14.42 -12.76 -25.77
N ILE A 331 13.37 -13.52 -26.07
CA ILE A 331 13.30 -14.96 -25.77
C ILE A 331 14.38 -15.72 -26.56
N LYS A 332 14.53 -15.45 -27.86
CA LYS A 332 15.57 -16.07 -28.71
C LYS A 332 16.96 -15.81 -28.15
N GLU A 333 17.27 -14.56 -27.82
CA GLU A 333 18.56 -14.18 -27.24
C GLU A 333 18.87 -14.96 -25.97
N ALA A 334 17.92 -15.05 -25.03
CA ALA A 334 18.11 -15.79 -23.79
C ALA A 334 18.32 -17.30 -24.02
N ILE A 335 17.60 -17.91 -24.97
CA ILE A 335 17.78 -19.32 -25.33
C ILE A 335 19.17 -19.54 -25.94
N ILE A 336 19.61 -18.66 -26.84
CA ILE A 336 20.94 -18.76 -27.47
C ILE A 336 22.03 -18.61 -26.40
N SER A 337 21.89 -17.65 -25.49
CA SER A 337 22.79 -17.47 -24.34
C SER A 337 22.87 -18.74 -23.49
N PHE A 338 21.72 -19.31 -23.11
CA PHE A 338 21.65 -20.56 -22.36
C PHE A 338 22.36 -21.71 -23.07
N VAL A 339 22.09 -21.94 -24.36
CA VAL A 339 22.68 -23.05 -25.11
C VAL A 339 24.19 -22.87 -25.30
N ASN A 340 24.66 -21.63 -25.46
CA ASN A 340 26.09 -21.33 -25.46
C ASN A 340 26.74 -21.69 -24.13
N ASN A 341 26.16 -21.27 -23.00
CA ASN A 341 26.70 -21.57 -21.68
C ASN A 341 26.63 -23.07 -21.35
N LEU A 342 25.54 -23.75 -21.71
CA LEU A 342 25.40 -25.20 -21.63
C LEU A 342 26.49 -25.92 -22.43
N SER A 343 26.72 -25.49 -23.67
CA SER A 343 27.75 -26.07 -24.53
C SER A 343 29.14 -25.87 -23.97
N ASN A 344 29.47 -24.65 -23.53
CA ASN A 344 30.83 -24.29 -23.11
C ASN A 344 31.17 -24.83 -21.71
N HIS A 345 30.19 -24.97 -20.83
CA HIS A 345 30.44 -25.31 -19.42
C HIS A 345 30.07 -26.75 -19.07
N LEU A 346 29.23 -27.43 -19.87
CA LEU A 346 28.79 -28.80 -19.57
C LEU A 346 29.06 -29.81 -20.68
N LEU A 347 28.83 -29.46 -21.95
CA LEU A 347 28.81 -30.45 -23.04
C LEU A 347 30.11 -30.47 -23.87
N ASN A 348 30.90 -29.40 -23.85
CA ASN A 348 32.13 -29.21 -24.65
C ASN A 348 31.95 -29.54 -26.14
N VAL A 349 30.82 -29.13 -26.74
CA VAL A 349 30.51 -29.41 -28.16
C VAL A 349 30.85 -28.24 -29.08
N GLY A 350 31.13 -28.54 -30.36
CA GLY A 350 31.50 -27.52 -31.35
C GLY A 350 30.33 -26.62 -31.77
N LYS A 351 30.63 -25.40 -32.24
CA LYS A 351 29.64 -24.36 -32.62
C LYS A 351 28.50 -24.83 -33.54
N SER A 352 28.75 -25.79 -34.44
CA SER A 352 27.71 -26.35 -35.31
C SER A 352 26.63 -27.11 -34.53
N VAL A 353 27.02 -27.86 -33.49
CA VAL A 353 26.10 -28.59 -32.60
C VAL A 353 25.32 -27.59 -31.72
N VAL A 354 25.98 -26.51 -31.27
CA VAL A 354 25.36 -25.43 -30.50
C VAL A 354 24.20 -24.79 -31.27
N THR A 355 24.43 -24.39 -32.53
CA THR A 355 23.39 -23.79 -33.36
C THR A 355 22.23 -24.75 -33.62
N MET A 356 22.52 -26.05 -33.76
CA MET A 356 21.50 -27.08 -33.94
C MET A 356 20.62 -27.27 -32.69
N ILE A 357 21.24 -27.35 -31.51
CA ILE A 357 20.53 -27.43 -30.22
C ILE A 357 19.67 -26.17 -30.02
N ALA A 358 20.24 -24.98 -30.25
CA ALA A 358 19.51 -23.72 -30.12
C ALA A 358 18.29 -23.68 -31.05
N SER A 359 18.44 -24.10 -32.31
CA SER A 359 17.34 -24.14 -33.28
C SER A 359 16.23 -25.12 -32.88
N ALA A 360 16.60 -26.28 -32.35
CA ALA A 360 15.66 -27.31 -31.87
C ALA A 360 14.84 -26.85 -30.66
N ILE A 361 15.33 -25.86 -29.91
CA ILE A 361 14.62 -25.26 -28.77
C ILE A 361 13.78 -24.06 -29.22
N VAL A 362 14.40 -23.11 -29.95
CA VAL A 362 13.80 -21.82 -30.30
C VAL A 362 12.46 -22.00 -31.02
N GLY A 363 12.40 -22.87 -32.03
CA GLY A 363 11.19 -23.08 -32.84
C GLY A 363 9.98 -23.54 -32.01
N PRO A 364 10.07 -24.68 -31.31
CA PRO A 364 9.00 -25.18 -30.46
C PRO A 364 8.57 -24.21 -29.34
N VAL A 365 9.53 -23.52 -28.70
CA VAL A 365 9.24 -22.55 -27.63
C VAL A 365 8.44 -21.35 -28.16
N ILE A 366 8.88 -20.74 -29.28
CA ILE A 366 8.19 -19.60 -29.87
C ILE A 366 6.78 -19.99 -30.33
N ASN A 367 6.64 -21.13 -31.02
CA ASN A 367 5.33 -21.58 -31.50
C ASN A 367 4.35 -21.81 -30.34
N THR A 368 4.84 -22.37 -29.24
CA THR A 368 4.03 -22.57 -28.03
C THR A 368 3.64 -21.24 -27.40
N PHE A 369 4.59 -20.31 -27.28
CA PHE A 369 4.31 -18.96 -26.78
C PHE A 369 3.23 -18.26 -27.61
N LEU A 370 3.35 -18.30 -28.94
CA LEU A 370 2.39 -17.70 -29.86
C LEU A 370 0.99 -18.31 -29.72
N LYS A 371 0.89 -19.64 -29.59
CA LYS A 371 -0.40 -20.31 -29.35
C LYS A 371 -1.03 -19.90 -28.03
N ALA A 372 -0.24 -19.86 -26.95
CA ALA A 372 -0.72 -19.41 -25.65
C ALA A 372 -1.16 -17.94 -25.69
N TRP A 373 -0.40 -17.09 -26.40
CA TRP A 373 -0.74 -15.69 -26.63
C TRP A 373 -2.08 -15.53 -27.36
N THR A 374 -2.27 -16.26 -28.46
CA THR A 374 -3.53 -16.25 -29.21
C THR A 374 -4.70 -16.69 -28.33
N PHE A 375 -4.52 -17.74 -27.52
CA PHE A 375 -5.55 -18.22 -26.59
C PHE A 375 -5.91 -17.17 -25.53
N ILE A 376 -4.92 -16.52 -24.92
CA ILE A 376 -5.13 -15.42 -23.95
C ILE A 376 -5.88 -14.27 -24.61
N HIS A 377 -5.48 -13.87 -25.81
CA HIS A 377 -6.10 -12.77 -26.52
C HIS A 377 -7.57 -13.07 -26.85
N GLN A 378 -7.88 -14.32 -27.25
CA GLN A 378 -9.25 -14.77 -27.54
C GLN A 378 -10.10 -14.92 -26.27
N GLY A 379 -9.51 -15.43 -25.18
CA GLY A 379 -10.17 -15.61 -23.87
C GLY A 379 -10.26 -14.33 -23.04
N TRP A 380 -9.67 -13.22 -23.50
CA TRP A 380 -9.60 -11.95 -22.78
C TRP A 380 -10.97 -11.37 -22.44
N LYS A 381 -11.98 -11.58 -23.30
CA LYS A 381 -13.35 -11.10 -23.06
C LYS A 381 -13.94 -11.70 -21.79
N SER A 382 -13.77 -13.00 -21.56
CA SER A 382 -14.25 -13.69 -20.36
C SER A 382 -13.44 -13.33 -19.11
N LEU A 383 -12.15 -13.02 -19.26
CA LEU A 383 -11.33 -12.48 -18.16
C LEU A 383 -11.78 -11.08 -17.74
N LYS A 384 -12.16 -10.24 -18.71
CA LYS A 384 -12.69 -8.90 -18.45
C LYS A 384 -14.01 -8.95 -17.68
N GLU A 385 -14.91 -9.86 -18.02
CA GLU A 385 -16.19 -10.05 -17.33
C GLU A 385 -16.02 -10.49 -15.86
N ALA A 386 -15.02 -11.34 -15.56
CA ALA A 386 -14.65 -11.71 -14.20
C ALA A 386 -14.04 -10.53 -13.41
N ILE A 387 -13.23 -9.70 -14.07
CA ILE A 387 -12.65 -8.48 -13.48
C ILE A 387 -13.74 -7.42 -13.22
N ASP A 388 -14.71 -7.27 -14.12
CA ASP A 388 -15.83 -6.34 -13.97
C ASP A 388 -16.76 -6.74 -12.81
N TYR A 389 -17.01 -8.05 -12.61
CA TYR A 389 -17.75 -8.57 -11.45
C TYR A 389 -17.05 -8.29 -10.11
N LEU A 390 -15.72 -8.37 -10.09
CA LEU A 390 -14.90 -8.11 -8.90
C LEU A 390 -14.73 -6.61 -8.60
N ASN A 391 -14.89 -5.75 -9.61
CA ASN A 391 -14.83 -4.29 -9.49
C ASN A 391 -16.17 -3.63 -9.13
N ASN A 392 -17.20 -4.42 -8.80
CA ASN A 392 -18.47 -3.93 -8.27
C ASN A 392 -18.22 -3.22 -6.92
N PRO A 393 -18.76 -1.99 -6.69
CA PRO A 393 -18.65 -1.29 -5.41
C PRO A 393 -19.04 -2.09 -4.16
N ASP A 394 -19.85 -3.14 -4.31
CA ASP A 394 -20.23 -4.05 -3.21
C ASP A 394 -19.11 -5.01 -2.77
N ASN A 395 -18.01 -5.11 -3.54
CA ASN A 395 -16.88 -6.04 -3.29
C ASN A 395 -15.58 -5.34 -2.82
N LYS A 396 -15.68 -4.05 -2.44
CA LYS A 396 -14.54 -3.15 -2.10
C LYS A 396 -13.70 -3.54 -0.88
N GLU A 397 -14.11 -4.52 -0.07
CA GLU A 397 -13.40 -4.91 1.16
C GLU A 397 -12.21 -5.87 0.93
N LYS A 398 -11.96 -6.33 -0.30
CA LYS A 398 -10.80 -7.17 -0.60
C LYS A 398 -9.63 -6.33 -1.12
N SER A 399 -8.43 -6.56 -0.58
CA SER A 399 -7.22 -5.91 -1.09
C SER A 399 -6.96 -6.33 -2.53
N VAL A 400 -6.66 -5.36 -3.40
CA VAL A 400 -6.37 -5.56 -4.84
C VAL A 400 -5.32 -6.66 -5.04
N GLN A 401 -4.35 -6.76 -4.13
CA GLN A 401 -3.27 -7.75 -4.14
C GLN A 401 -3.76 -9.19 -3.90
N ILE A 402 -4.70 -9.39 -2.96
CA ILE A 402 -5.30 -10.72 -2.70
C ILE A 402 -6.16 -11.15 -3.88
N MET A 403 -6.91 -10.22 -4.48
CA MET A 403 -7.72 -10.49 -5.68
C MET A 403 -6.85 -10.83 -6.90
N MET A 404 -5.73 -10.13 -7.09
CA MET A 404 -4.75 -10.40 -8.15
C MET A 404 -4.11 -11.79 -8.00
N LEU A 405 -3.86 -12.23 -6.76
CA LEU A 405 -3.36 -13.58 -6.48
C LEU A 405 -4.39 -14.68 -6.80
N GLU A 406 -5.68 -14.45 -6.57
CA GLU A 406 -6.75 -15.42 -6.86
C GLU A 406 -7.04 -15.54 -8.35
N ILE A 407 -7.17 -14.41 -9.07
CA ILE A 407 -7.34 -14.40 -10.53
C ILE A 407 -6.07 -14.93 -11.21
N GLY A 408 -4.90 -14.52 -10.73
CA GLY A 408 -3.61 -15.02 -11.20
C GLY A 408 -3.50 -16.53 -11.08
N LYS A 409 -3.94 -17.11 -9.95
CA LYS A 409 -4.01 -18.58 -9.77
C LYS A 409 -4.98 -19.23 -10.74
N ILE A 410 -6.18 -18.68 -10.95
CA ILE A 410 -7.17 -19.28 -11.88
C ILE A 410 -6.63 -19.31 -13.32
N VAL A 411 -5.98 -18.23 -13.76
CA VAL A 411 -5.39 -18.18 -15.11
C VAL A 411 -4.17 -19.09 -15.22
N VAL A 412 -3.28 -19.09 -14.21
CA VAL A 412 -2.12 -20.00 -14.18
C VAL A 412 -2.57 -21.46 -14.10
N THR A 413 -3.58 -21.81 -13.31
CA THR A 413 -4.14 -23.17 -13.22
C THR A 413 -4.84 -23.58 -14.53
N GLY A 414 -5.58 -22.68 -15.18
CA GLY A 414 -6.20 -22.92 -16.49
C GLY A 414 -5.18 -23.10 -17.62
N LEU A 415 -4.09 -22.32 -17.63
CA LEU A 415 -3.02 -22.44 -18.63
C LEU A 415 -2.12 -23.65 -18.39
N SER A 416 -1.83 -23.98 -17.13
CA SER A 416 -1.07 -25.18 -16.74
C SER A 416 -1.83 -26.47 -17.05
N ALA A 417 -3.17 -26.47 -16.98
CA ALA A 417 -4.00 -27.63 -17.29
C ALA A 417 -4.12 -27.93 -18.80
N THR A 418 -3.80 -26.98 -19.69
CA THR A 418 -4.16 -27.11 -21.12
C THR A 418 -2.99 -27.03 -22.11
N GLY A 419 -1.73 -26.79 -21.71
CA GLY A 419 -0.66 -26.73 -22.73
C GLY A 419 0.80 -26.82 -22.32
N ALA A 420 1.23 -26.24 -21.21
CA ALA A 420 2.68 -26.08 -21.01
C ALA A 420 3.40 -27.31 -20.41
N ILE A 421 2.68 -28.15 -19.65
CA ILE A 421 3.21 -29.41 -19.12
C ILE A 421 3.52 -30.38 -20.28
N VAL A 422 2.59 -30.52 -21.22
CA VAL A 422 2.73 -31.37 -22.42
C VAL A 422 3.88 -30.90 -23.32
N VAL A 423 4.14 -29.60 -23.40
CA VAL A 423 5.22 -29.04 -24.22
C VAL A 423 6.60 -29.29 -23.61
N GLY A 424 6.75 -29.17 -22.29
CA GLY A 424 8.03 -29.45 -21.63
C GLY A 424 8.47 -30.90 -21.83
N GLU A 425 7.53 -31.83 -21.73
CA GLU A 425 7.75 -33.26 -21.98
C GLU A 425 8.09 -33.56 -23.44
N ALA A 426 7.32 -33.02 -24.40
CA ALA A 426 7.57 -33.21 -25.83
C ALA A 426 8.91 -32.61 -26.28
N LEU A 427 9.25 -31.41 -25.78
CA LEU A 427 10.53 -30.76 -26.05
C LEU A 427 11.68 -31.57 -25.44
N GLY A 428 11.53 -32.02 -24.20
CA GLY A 428 12.54 -32.82 -23.51
C GLY A 428 12.81 -34.17 -24.17
N ALA A 429 11.76 -34.85 -24.62
CA ALA A 429 11.85 -36.08 -25.39
C ALA A 429 12.54 -35.86 -26.75
N SER A 430 12.16 -34.80 -27.47
CA SER A 430 12.76 -34.43 -28.76
C SER A 430 14.26 -34.09 -28.64
N LEU A 431 14.64 -33.31 -27.64
CA LEU A 431 16.05 -32.98 -27.37
C LEU A 431 16.87 -34.22 -27.04
N THR A 432 16.32 -35.09 -26.19
CA THR A 432 16.97 -36.35 -25.79
C THR A 432 17.20 -37.26 -27.00
N ALA A 433 16.20 -37.38 -27.88
CA ALA A 433 16.28 -38.22 -29.07
C ALA A 433 17.22 -37.66 -30.15
N SER A 434 17.24 -36.33 -30.31
CA SER A 434 17.97 -35.67 -31.41
C SER A 434 19.45 -35.42 -31.09
N PHE A 435 19.82 -35.35 -29.81
CA PHE A 435 21.17 -35.02 -29.38
C PHE A 435 21.68 -36.04 -28.35
N PRO A 436 22.56 -36.99 -28.75
CA PRO A 436 23.07 -38.03 -27.85
C PRO A 436 23.71 -37.49 -26.56
N VAL A 437 24.38 -36.33 -26.65
CA VAL A 437 25.00 -35.66 -25.50
C VAL A 437 23.97 -35.17 -24.46
N LEU A 438 22.71 -34.95 -24.86
CA LEU A 438 21.60 -34.59 -23.98
C LEU A 438 20.86 -35.81 -23.42
N ALA A 439 21.14 -37.02 -23.91
CA ALA A 439 20.57 -38.27 -23.40
C ALA A 439 21.26 -38.81 -22.14
N ILE A 440 22.34 -38.15 -21.70
CA ILE A 440 23.01 -38.47 -20.45
C ILE A 440 22.02 -38.35 -19.29
N SER A 441 21.80 -39.46 -18.59
CA SER A 441 20.91 -39.50 -17.42
C SER A 441 21.60 -38.94 -16.19
N ILE A 442 20.91 -38.04 -15.50
CA ILE A 442 21.24 -37.55 -14.18
C ILE A 442 20.35 -38.30 -13.19
N PRO A 443 20.92 -39.01 -12.20
CA PRO A 443 20.13 -39.69 -11.19
C PRO A 443 19.07 -38.77 -10.58
N LEU A 444 17.84 -39.29 -10.47
CA LEU A 444 16.66 -38.62 -9.92
C LEU A 444 16.09 -37.46 -10.76
N LEU A 445 16.74 -37.05 -11.85
CA LEU A 445 16.28 -35.92 -12.69
C LEU A 445 16.00 -36.32 -14.16
N GLY A 446 16.23 -37.57 -14.55
CA GLY A 446 16.12 -38.00 -15.93
C GLY A 446 17.27 -37.49 -16.80
N THR A 447 17.07 -37.39 -18.11
CA THR A 447 18.11 -36.94 -19.07
C THR A 447 18.31 -35.43 -19.03
N ILE A 448 19.51 -34.95 -19.39
CA ILE A 448 19.77 -33.50 -19.55
C ILE A 448 18.71 -32.87 -20.48
N GLY A 449 18.34 -33.54 -21.57
CA GLY A 449 17.29 -33.09 -22.49
C GLY A 449 15.92 -32.96 -21.82
N SER A 450 15.51 -33.96 -21.03
CA SER A 450 14.25 -33.93 -20.26
C SER A 450 14.20 -32.75 -19.27
N ILE A 451 15.31 -32.51 -18.55
CA ILE A 451 15.41 -31.40 -17.58
C ILE A 451 15.30 -30.05 -18.30
N ILE A 452 15.99 -29.88 -19.43
CA ILE A 452 15.93 -28.65 -20.24
C ILE A 452 14.50 -28.43 -20.75
N GLY A 453 13.86 -29.46 -21.29
CA GLY A 453 12.49 -29.38 -21.79
C GLY A 453 11.49 -28.97 -20.72
N THR A 454 11.55 -29.65 -19.58
CA THR A 454 10.74 -29.37 -18.39
C THR A 454 10.93 -27.93 -17.92
N PHE A 455 12.18 -27.51 -17.74
CA PHE A 455 12.51 -26.16 -17.28
C PHE A 455 12.05 -25.08 -18.26
N MET A 456 12.19 -25.29 -19.57
CA MET A 456 11.75 -24.35 -20.59
C MET A 456 10.23 -24.24 -20.65
N GLY A 457 9.51 -25.36 -20.55
CA GLY A 457 8.04 -25.35 -20.45
C GLY A 457 7.55 -24.59 -19.21
N ALA A 458 8.19 -24.83 -18.06
CA ALA A 458 7.89 -24.14 -16.81
C ALA A 458 8.19 -22.64 -16.87
N THR A 459 9.35 -22.28 -17.40
CA THR A 459 9.79 -20.88 -17.57
C THR A 459 8.85 -20.12 -18.49
N LEU A 460 8.47 -20.74 -19.61
CA LEU A 460 7.51 -20.19 -20.55
C LEU A 460 6.15 -19.95 -19.90
N SER A 461 5.66 -20.91 -19.11
CA SER A 461 4.41 -20.78 -18.35
C SER A 461 4.44 -19.62 -17.37
N GLY A 462 5.53 -19.47 -16.63
CA GLY A 462 5.66 -18.41 -15.63
C GLY A 462 5.70 -17.02 -16.27
N ILE A 463 6.35 -16.88 -17.41
CA ILE A 463 6.34 -15.63 -18.18
C ILE A 463 4.95 -15.33 -18.74
N ILE A 464 4.24 -16.33 -19.28
CA ILE A 464 2.88 -16.14 -19.76
C ILE A 464 1.95 -15.72 -18.60
N GLY A 465 2.06 -16.38 -17.44
CA GLY A 465 1.29 -16.02 -16.25
C GLY A 465 1.57 -14.59 -15.78
N ALA A 466 2.84 -14.19 -15.75
CA ALA A 466 3.22 -12.82 -15.42
C ALA A 466 2.76 -11.80 -16.46
N PHE A 467 2.73 -12.17 -17.73
CA PHE A 467 2.18 -11.35 -18.79
C PHE A 467 0.69 -11.09 -18.56
N VAL A 468 -0.09 -12.12 -18.23
CA VAL A 468 -1.51 -11.97 -17.88
C VAL A 468 -1.68 -11.11 -16.64
N LEU A 469 -0.89 -11.35 -15.58
CA LEU A 469 -0.90 -10.52 -14.38
C LEU A 469 -0.65 -9.04 -14.71
N LYS A 470 0.33 -8.74 -15.58
CA LYS A 470 0.60 -7.37 -16.03
C LYS A 470 -0.56 -6.78 -16.82
N MET A 471 -1.24 -7.57 -17.67
CA MET A 471 -2.42 -7.10 -18.40
C MET A 471 -3.58 -6.76 -17.45
N ILE A 472 -3.81 -7.57 -16.41
CA ILE A 472 -4.83 -7.32 -15.37
C ILE A 472 -4.46 -6.09 -14.55
N ASP A 473 -3.22 -6.04 -14.06
CA ASP A 473 -2.65 -4.91 -13.32
C ASP A 473 -2.83 -3.60 -14.10
N GLN A 474 -2.47 -3.58 -15.38
CA GLN A 474 -2.59 -2.39 -16.20
C GLN A 474 -4.04 -1.93 -16.40
N GLN A 475 -5.03 -2.82 -16.42
CA GLN A 475 -6.44 -2.41 -16.47
C GLN A 475 -6.91 -1.80 -15.15
N ILE A 476 -6.55 -2.40 -14.02
CA ILE A 476 -6.90 -1.90 -12.68
C ILE A 476 -6.19 -0.56 -12.44
N VAL A 477 -4.89 -0.49 -12.71
CA VAL A 477 -4.08 0.73 -12.61
C VAL A 477 -4.62 1.80 -13.56
N ASN A 478 -4.98 1.50 -14.80
CA ASN A 478 -5.56 2.51 -15.71
C ASN A 478 -6.88 3.06 -15.17
N LYS A 479 -7.73 2.21 -14.57
CA LYS A 479 -8.99 2.65 -13.94
C LYS A 479 -8.71 3.54 -12.71
N GLN A 480 -7.80 3.11 -11.83
CA GLN A 480 -7.40 3.88 -10.65
C GLN A 480 -6.71 5.20 -11.03
N ILE A 481 -5.85 5.20 -12.05
CA ILE A 481 -5.26 6.42 -12.63
C ILE A 481 -6.34 7.33 -13.21
N SER A 482 -7.35 6.78 -13.89
CA SER A 482 -8.48 7.58 -14.39
C SER A 482 -9.27 8.21 -13.24
N GLU A 483 -9.53 7.48 -12.16
CA GLU A 483 -10.21 8.00 -10.97
C GLU A 483 -9.37 9.05 -10.23
N LEU A 484 -8.07 8.80 -10.05
CA LEU A 484 -7.11 9.76 -9.48
C LEU A 484 -6.95 10.99 -10.36
N SER A 485 -6.96 10.84 -11.69
CA SER A 485 -6.89 11.97 -12.62
C SER A 485 -8.16 12.81 -12.56
N SER A 486 -9.34 12.19 -12.42
CA SER A 486 -10.60 12.90 -12.17
C SER A 486 -10.54 13.67 -10.85
N LYS A 487 -10.12 13.04 -9.75
CA LYS A 487 -9.96 13.70 -8.45
C LYS A 487 -8.96 14.86 -8.50
N LYS A 488 -7.86 14.70 -9.24
CA LYS A 488 -6.86 15.77 -9.46
C LYS A 488 -7.46 16.94 -10.22
N ILE A 489 -8.29 16.67 -11.24
CA ILE A 489 -9.02 17.73 -11.96
C ILE A 489 -9.97 18.47 -11.00
N ASP A 490 -10.72 17.73 -10.18
CA ASP A 490 -11.63 18.32 -9.20
C ASP A 490 -10.89 19.20 -8.18
N GLN A 491 -9.76 18.73 -7.65
CA GLN A 491 -8.93 19.49 -6.71
C GLN A 491 -8.22 20.69 -7.36
N ASN A 492 -7.76 20.58 -8.61
CA ASN A 492 -7.23 21.71 -9.35
C ASN A 492 -8.31 22.78 -9.59
N ASN A 493 -9.55 22.37 -9.86
CA ASN A 493 -10.65 23.31 -10.00
C ASN A 493 -10.96 24.01 -8.67
N GLU A 494 -10.92 23.29 -7.54
CA GLU A 494 -11.06 23.86 -6.19
C GLU A 494 -9.94 24.85 -5.86
N MET A 495 -8.69 24.52 -6.21
CA MET A 495 -7.54 25.42 -6.11
C MET A 495 -7.76 26.72 -6.89
N LEU A 496 -8.24 26.62 -8.14
CA LEU A 496 -8.52 27.79 -8.98
C LEU A 496 -9.60 28.69 -8.36
N VAL A 497 -10.65 28.11 -7.77
CA VAL A 497 -11.71 28.86 -7.08
C VAL A 497 -11.14 29.59 -5.85
N ILE A 498 -10.30 28.94 -5.04
CA ILE A 498 -9.68 29.57 -3.86
C ILE A 498 -8.72 30.69 -4.28
N GLN A 499 -7.95 30.50 -5.36
CA GLN A 499 -7.06 31.53 -5.90
C GLN A 499 -7.82 32.76 -6.40
N ASP A 500 -8.96 32.56 -7.06
CA ASP A 500 -9.85 33.63 -7.51
C ASP A 500 -10.41 34.43 -6.33
N GLN A 501 -10.89 33.74 -5.29
CA GLN A 501 -11.34 34.37 -4.04
C GLN A 501 -10.23 35.15 -3.32
N LEU A 502 -8.98 34.65 -3.33
CA LEU A 502 -7.83 35.37 -2.78
C LEU A 502 -7.51 36.64 -3.57
N LEU A 503 -7.66 36.61 -4.89
CA LEU A 503 -7.47 37.79 -5.74
C LEU A 503 -8.53 38.85 -5.46
N ASP A 504 -9.79 38.44 -5.29
CA ASP A 504 -10.89 39.33 -4.91
C ASP A 504 -10.64 39.99 -3.55
N VAL A 505 -10.30 39.20 -2.52
CA VAL A 505 -10.00 39.73 -1.17
C VAL A 505 -8.82 40.70 -1.20
N LYS A 506 -7.75 40.39 -1.95
CA LYS A 506 -6.59 41.29 -2.11
C LYS A 506 -6.96 42.58 -2.84
N SER A 507 -7.82 42.50 -3.85
CA SER A 507 -8.35 43.66 -4.57
C SER A 507 -9.19 44.55 -3.66
N THR A 508 -10.07 43.96 -2.84
CA THR A 508 -10.89 44.68 -1.86
C THR A 508 -10.03 45.34 -0.76
N LYS A 509 -9.03 44.63 -0.20
CA LYS A 509 -8.09 45.23 0.77
C LYS A 509 -7.35 46.43 0.19
N LEU A 510 -6.87 46.31 -1.05
CA LEU A 510 -6.19 47.40 -1.74
C LEU A 510 -7.12 48.62 -1.93
N GLN A 511 -8.41 48.39 -2.21
CA GLN A 511 -9.38 49.47 -2.34
C GLN A 511 -9.66 50.15 -0.98
N VAL A 512 -9.88 49.36 0.08
CA VAL A 512 -10.06 49.88 1.45
C VAL A 512 -8.85 50.71 1.89
N GLU A 513 -7.63 50.25 1.62
CA GLU A 513 -6.41 50.98 1.94
C GLU A 513 -6.29 52.30 1.16
N LYS A 514 -6.62 52.30 -0.13
CA LYS A 514 -6.67 53.52 -0.95
C LYS A 514 -7.67 54.52 -0.38
N ASP A 515 -8.86 54.07 -0.02
CA ASP A 515 -9.93 54.94 0.50
C ASP A 515 -9.54 55.52 1.87
N SER A 516 -8.90 54.71 2.73
CA SER A 516 -8.33 55.18 4.01
C SER A 516 -7.24 56.25 3.82
N ILE A 517 -6.32 56.05 2.87
CA ILE A 517 -5.26 57.03 2.56
C ILE A 517 -5.87 58.33 2.04
N VAL A 518 -6.83 58.23 1.12
CA VAL A 518 -7.53 59.40 0.56
C VAL A 518 -8.25 60.19 1.65
N ASN A 519 -8.94 59.50 2.57
CA ASN A 519 -9.62 60.14 3.70
C ASN A 519 -8.63 60.82 4.66
N THR A 520 -7.50 60.16 4.98
CA THR A 520 -6.44 60.76 5.79
C THR A 520 -5.85 62.02 5.14
N ILE A 521 -5.66 62.01 3.82
CA ILE A 521 -5.18 63.17 3.07
C ILE A 521 -6.20 64.31 3.15
N LYS A 522 -7.49 64.01 2.96
CA LYS A 522 -8.58 64.99 3.08
C LYS A 522 -8.61 65.62 4.48
N GLU A 523 -8.60 64.81 5.53
CA GLU A 523 -8.58 65.29 6.92
C GLU A 523 -7.38 66.20 7.20
N ARG A 524 -6.18 65.81 6.76
CA ARG A 524 -4.96 66.64 6.91
C ARG A 524 -5.07 67.94 6.13
N HIS A 525 -5.65 67.92 4.94
CA HIS A 525 -5.91 69.12 4.15
C HIS A 525 -6.90 70.06 4.85
N ASP A 526 -7.98 69.52 5.41
CA ASP A 526 -8.98 70.29 6.16
C ASP A 526 -8.39 70.88 7.45
N MET A 527 -7.56 70.11 8.17
CA MET A 527 -6.81 70.60 9.32
C MET A 527 -5.84 71.72 8.93
N ALA A 528 -5.06 71.54 7.86
CA ALA A 528 -4.13 72.56 7.37
C ALA A 528 -4.87 73.83 6.93
N ALA A 529 -6.01 73.71 6.25
CA ALA A 529 -6.87 74.83 5.88
C ALA A 529 -7.40 75.56 7.11
N THR A 530 -7.80 74.83 8.16
CA THR A 530 -8.26 75.39 9.43
C THR A 530 -7.15 76.16 10.14
N MET A 531 -5.95 75.56 10.29
CA MET A 531 -4.79 76.22 10.88
C MET A 531 -4.34 77.45 10.09
N MET A 532 -4.39 77.39 8.75
CA MET A 532 -4.05 78.52 7.89
C MET A 532 -5.05 79.67 8.07
N LYS A 533 -6.35 79.35 8.17
CA LYS A 533 -7.41 80.32 8.46
C LYS A 533 -7.23 80.97 9.84
N GLU A 534 -6.89 80.17 10.85
CA GLU A 534 -6.60 80.65 12.21
C GLU A 534 -5.40 81.60 12.21
N LYS A 535 -4.26 81.20 11.61
CA LYS A 535 -3.06 82.04 11.52
C LYS A 535 -3.26 83.31 10.71
N LEU A 536 -4.04 83.25 9.62
CA LEU A 536 -4.43 84.45 8.88
C LEU A 536 -5.28 85.38 9.75
N SER A 537 -6.24 84.83 10.50
CA SER A 537 -7.06 85.59 11.46
C SER A 537 -6.18 86.28 12.51
N ASP A 538 -5.21 85.57 13.09
CA ASP A 538 -4.25 86.13 14.05
C ASP A 538 -3.48 87.32 13.44
N ILE A 539 -2.98 87.19 12.21
CA ILE A 539 -2.24 88.25 11.50
C ILE A 539 -3.13 89.49 11.27
N PHE A 540 -4.39 89.28 10.87
CA PHE A 540 -5.31 90.38 10.61
C PHE A 540 -5.81 91.03 11.91
N GLU A 541 -5.98 90.29 13.00
CA GLU A 541 -6.30 90.85 14.32
C GLU A 541 -5.12 91.67 14.89
N GLU A 542 -3.88 91.19 14.74
CA GLU A 542 -2.68 91.92 15.18
C GLU A 542 -2.48 93.23 14.40
N SER A 543 -2.88 93.28 13.11
CA SER A 543 -2.89 94.52 12.31
C SER A 543 -3.98 95.53 12.69
N THR A 544 -4.91 95.15 13.57
CA THR A 544 -6.01 96.02 14.07
C THR A 544 -5.81 96.50 15.51
N ARG A 545 -4.67 96.17 16.14
CA ARG A 545 -4.21 96.95 17.30
C ARG A 545 -3.83 98.34 16.79
N ASP A 546 -4.55 99.33 17.31
CA ASP A 546 -4.58 100.71 16.85
C ASP A 546 -3.20 101.37 17.00
N ASP A 547 -2.43 101.49 15.92
CA ASP A 547 -1.23 102.34 15.84
C ASP A 547 -1.52 103.79 16.25
N LYS A 548 -2.79 104.23 16.36
CA LYS A 548 -3.15 105.54 16.90
C LYS A 548 -2.84 105.72 18.38
N SER A 549 -2.82 104.65 19.17
CA SER A 549 -2.48 104.74 20.61
C SER A 549 -1.04 105.21 20.82
N ASP A 550 -0.11 104.78 19.97
CA ASP A 550 1.31 105.10 20.12
C ASP A 550 1.66 106.48 19.52
N PHE A 551 0.88 106.99 18.56
CA PHE A 551 1.04 108.35 18.04
C PHE A 551 0.34 109.41 18.90
N ASP A 552 -0.79 109.10 19.55
CA ASP A 552 -1.46 110.02 20.49
C ASP A 552 -0.64 110.22 21.78
N GLU A 553 0.12 109.20 22.22
CA GLU A 553 1.05 109.30 23.36
C GLU A 553 2.31 110.12 23.01
N ILE A 554 2.78 110.05 21.76
CA ILE A 554 3.88 110.89 21.24
C ILE A 554 3.44 112.35 21.06
N ASP A 555 2.23 112.61 20.56
CA ASP A 555 1.68 113.97 20.43
C ASP A 555 1.40 114.62 21.79
N SER A 556 0.98 113.84 22.80
CA SER A 556 0.85 114.30 24.18
C SER A 556 2.20 114.68 24.80
N LEU A 557 3.25 113.89 24.58
CA LEU A 557 4.60 114.17 25.08
C LEU A 557 5.28 115.35 24.32
N LEU A 558 4.95 115.56 23.06
CA LEU A 558 5.43 116.71 22.27
C LEU A 558 4.72 118.03 22.64
N GLN A 559 3.44 117.99 23.03
CA GLN A 559 2.75 119.17 23.56
C GLN A 559 3.26 119.59 24.94
N GLU A 560 3.67 118.65 25.79
CA GLU A 560 4.23 118.95 27.12
C GLU A 560 5.68 119.49 27.07
N LEU A 561 6.36 119.40 25.93
CA LEU A 561 7.69 119.97 25.67
C LEU A 561 7.67 121.36 25.02
N LEU A 562 6.48 121.84 24.60
CA LEU A 562 6.28 123.13 23.93
C LEU A 562 5.53 124.18 24.78
N ASP A 563 5.16 123.82 26.02
CA ASP A 563 4.88 124.74 27.14
C ASP A 563 6.06 124.74 28.13
#